data_AF-A0A818YQI3-F1
#
_entry.id   AF-A0A818YQI3-F1
#
_cell.length_a   1.000
_cell.length_b   1.000
_cell.length_c   1.000
_cell.angle_alpha   90.00
_cell.angle_beta   90.00
_cell.angle_gamma   90.00
#
_symmetry.space_group_name_H-M   'P 1'
#
loop_
_entity.id
_entity.type
_entity.pdbx_description
1 polymer ?
#
loop_
_entity_poly.entity_id
_entity_poly.type
_entity_poly.pdbx_seq_one_letter_code
_entity_poly.pdbx_strand_id
1 'polypeptide(L)'
;MATLVSTLLLSRDVFESQANVIIKQLIKQTPLDFQRLMVSPPLLLAANLIPSVFGTDWSIEYGNASNGYLFRNIPRLYANGTCNCTVSTNCHEPLTVVSPGLILPGLVIGCLPMDGLRVSTLECFFSSNCANTIFSYLQYYTSPDKSYPVNFTLPGVLPLFLDPLNKSIPSRFSSMTLIGAIIDELFIEK
;
A
#
# COMPACT_ATOMS: atom_id res chain seq x y z
N MET A 1 -15.59 16.17 -18.39
CA MET A 1 -15.63 15.19 -19.49
C MET A 1 -14.97 15.86 -20.68
N ALA A 2 -13.73 15.48 -21.02
CA ALA A 2 -12.97 16.10 -22.11
C ALA A 2 -13.10 15.21 -23.37
N THR A 3 -13.74 15.72 -24.41
CA THR A 3 -13.88 15.06 -25.71
C THR A 3 -12.63 15.28 -26.56
N LEU A 4 -11.93 14.20 -26.90
CA LEU A 4 -10.67 14.20 -27.68
C LEU A 4 -10.87 14.28 -29.20
N VAL A 5 -12.11 14.24 -29.69
CA VAL A 5 -12.42 14.24 -31.12
C VAL A 5 -13.43 15.36 -31.40
N SER A 6 -12.97 16.39 -32.12
CA SER A 6 -13.83 17.45 -32.67
C SER A 6 -14.44 16.96 -33.98
N THR A 7 -15.76 17.11 -34.13
CA THR A 7 -16.46 16.88 -35.41
C THR A 7 -16.34 18.07 -36.36
N LEU A 8 -15.72 19.17 -35.92
CA LEU A 8 -15.50 20.39 -36.69
C LEU A 8 -14.05 20.45 -37.18
N LEU A 9 -13.88 20.85 -38.44
CA LEU A 9 -12.58 21.13 -39.05
C LEU A 9 -11.99 22.38 -38.38
N LEU A 10 -10.93 22.18 -37.60
CA LEU A 10 -10.25 23.26 -36.88
C LEU A 10 -9.05 23.75 -37.69
N SER A 11 -8.81 25.06 -37.67
CA SER A 11 -7.51 25.60 -38.08
C SER A 11 -6.41 25.07 -37.17
N ARG A 12 -5.21 24.87 -37.71
CA ARG A 12 -4.04 24.35 -36.98
C ARG A 12 -3.79 25.06 -35.65
N ASP A 13 -3.82 26.39 -35.63
CA ASP A 13 -3.53 27.17 -34.42
C ASP A 13 -4.55 26.92 -33.30
N VAL A 14 -5.83 26.80 -33.67
CA VAL A 14 -6.92 26.47 -32.73
C VAL A 14 -6.78 25.06 -32.20
N PHE A 15 -6.45 24.10 -33.08
CA PHE A 15 -6.20 22.72 -32.67
C PHE A 15 -5.01 22.61 -31.71
N GLU A 16 -3.87 23.22 -32.05
CA GLU A 16 -2.68 23.22 -31.20
C GLU A 16 -2.93 23.91 -29.85
N SER A 17 -3.67 25.01 -29.83
CA SER A 17 -4.05 25.69 -28.60
C SER A 17 -4.92 24.80 -27.71
N GLN A 18 -5.97 24.18 -28.28
CA GLN A 18 -6.84 23.27 -27.54
C GLN A 18 -6.10 22.03 -27.02
N ALA A 19 -5.26 21.41 -27.86
CA ALA A 19 -4.45 20.27 -27.47
C ALA A 19 -3.51 20.61 -26.30
N ASN A 20 -2.84 21.77 -26.36
CA ASN A 20 -1.96 22.23 -25.29
C ASN A 20 -2.71 22.49 -23.98
N VAL A 21 -3.92 23.06 -24.04
CA VAL A 21 -4.76 23.26 -22.85
C VAL A 21 -5.16 21.92 -22.23
N ILE A 22 -5.61 20.96 -23.05
CA ILE A 22 -6.00 19.63 -22.59
C ILE A 22 -4.81 18.90 -21.97
N ILE A 23 -3.64 18.91 -22.61
CA ILE A 23 -2.42 18.28 -22.09
C ILE A 23 -2.01 18.89 -20.74
N LYS A 24 -1.99 20.23 -20.64
CA LYS A 24 -1.66 20.91 -19.38
C LYS A 24 -2.66 20.56 -18.28
N GLN A 25 -3.94 20.47 -18.62
CA GLN A 25 -4.98 20.13 -17.67
C GLN A 25 -4.87 18.67 -17.22
N LEU A 26 -4.59 17.74 -18.14
CA LEU A 26 -4.36 16.33 -17.83
C LEU A 26 -3.17 16.18 -16.88
N ILE A 27 -2.02 16.77 -17.21
CA ILE A 27 -0.80 16.71 -16.37
C ILE A 27 -1.07 17.25 -14.96
N LYS A 28 -1.89 18.30 -14.83
CA LYS A 28 -2.23 18.91 -13.54
C LYS A 28 -3.29 18.12 -12.75
N GLN A 29 -4.29 17.56 -13.42
CA GLN A 29 -5.45 16.92 -12.77
C GLN A 29 -5.21 15.46 -12.43
N THR A 30 -4.47 14.71 -13.26
CA THR A 30 -4.27 13.27 -13.03
C THR A 30 -3.69 12.96 -11.65
N PRO A 31 -2.64 13.64 -11.14
CA PRO A 31 -2.13 13.35 -9.80
C PRO A 31 -3.17 13.60 -8.70
N LEU A 32 -3.93 14.69 -8.81
CA LEU A 32 -4.95 15.06 -7.84
C LEU A 32 -6.12 14.06 -7.84
N ASP A 33 -6.57 13.65 -9.02
CA ASP A 33 -7.66 12.68 -9.14
C ASP A 33 -7.23 11.30 -8.66
N PHE A 34 -5.99 10.90 -8.97
CA PHE A 34 -5.41 9.68 -8.42
C PHE A 34 -5.33 9.73 -6.89
N GLN A 35 -4.82 10.81 -6.30
CA GLN A 35 -4.77 10.96 -4.84
C GLN A 35 -6.15 10.86 -4.19
N ARG A 36 -7.18 11.45 -4.79
CA ARG A 36 -8.58 11.36 -4.31
C ARG A 36 -9.12 9.93 -4.40
N LEU A 37 -8.84 9.23 -5.48
CA LEU A 37 -9.22 7.83 -5.65
C LEU A 37 -8.54 6.93 -4.60
N MET A 38 -7.31 7.24 -4.21
CA MET A 38 -6.57 6.46 -3.22
C MET A 38 -7.04 6.68 -1.78
N VAL A 39 -7.56 7.86 -1.43
CA VAL A 39 -8.00 8.21 -0.06
C VAL A 39 -9.46 7.86 0.21
N SER A 40 -10.31 7.82 -0.81
CA SER A 40 -11.76 7.66 -0.61
C SER A 40 -12.23 6.26 -0.16
N PRO A 41 -11.74 5.13 -0.70
CA PRO A 41 -12.16 3.81 -0.22
C PRO A 41 -11.81 3.58 1.26
N PRO A 42 -10.60 3.96 1.75
CA PRO A 42 -10.27 3.94 3.16
C PRO A 42 -11.30 4.57 4.10
N LEU A 43 -11.73 5.78 3.77
CA LEU A 43 -12.69 6.54 4.57
C LEU A 43 -14.05 5.84 4.61
N LEU A 44 -14.49 5.25 3.50
CA LEU A 44 -15.74 4.50 3.44
C LEU A 44 -15.69 3.24 4.31
N LEU A 45 -14.57 2.50 4.30
CA LEU A 45 -14.41 1.30 5.12
C LEU A 45 -14.39 1.65 6.62
N ALA A 46 -13.62 2.66 7.00
CA ALA A 46 -13.50 3.10 8.39
C ALA A 46 -14.84 3.59 8.96
N ALA A 47 -15.62 4.35 8.19
CA ALA A 47 -16.93 4.87 8.62
C ALA A 47 -18.00 3.78 8.78
N ASN A 48 -17.92 2.69 8.02
CA ASN A 48 -18.92 1.62 8.04
C ASN A 48 -18.55 0.46 8.98
N LEU A 49 -17.43 0.57 9.72
CA LEU A 49 -16.95 -0.48 10.63
C LEU A 49 -16.75 -1.83 9.92
N ILE A 50 -16.46 -1.81 8.62
CA ILE A 50 -16.25 -3.03 7.82
C ILE A 50 -14.78 -3.39 7.94
N PRO A 51 -14.44 -4.57 8.48
CA PRO A 51 -13.05 -5.01 8.53
C PRO A 51 -12.52 -5.22 7.12
N SER A 52 -11.34 -4.67 6.86
CA SER A 52 -10.55 -5.06 5.71
C SER A 52 -10.26 -6.56 5.76
N VAL A 53 -10.02 -7.16 4.59
CA VAL A 53 -9.61 -8.57 4.48
C VAL A 53 -8.32 -8.89 5.28
N PHE A 54 -7.52 -7.86 5.56
CA PHE A 54 -6.27 -7.97 6.30
C PHE A 54 -6.44 -7.85 7.82
N GLY A 55 -7.60 -7.40 8.30
CA GLY A 55 -7.86 -7.20 9.73
C GLY A 55 -6.95 -6.16 10.38
N THR A 56 -6.43 -5.19 9.60
CA THR A 56 -5.50 -4.14 10.06
C THR A 56 -6.22 -2.90 10.57
N ASP A 57 -7.47 -2.71 10.22
CA ASP A 57 -8.34 -1.60 10.62
C ASP A 57 -9.30 -2.01 11.74
N TRP A 58 -10.00 -3.11 11.55
CA TRP A 58 -10.98 -3.67 12.47
C TRP A 58 -10.75 -5.16 12.66
N SER A 59 -11.02 -5.65 13.88
CA SER A 59 -11.12 -7.08 14.17
C SER A 59 -12.52 -7.43 14.65
N ILE A 60 -12.94 -8.65 14.33
CA ILE A 60 -14.21 -9.22 14.80
C ILE A 60 -13.92 -10.00 16.08
N GLU A 61 -14.57 -9.60 17.16
CA GLU A 61 -14.63 -10.37 18.40
C GLU A 61 -15.92 -11.17 18.47
N TYR A 62 -15.81 -12.39 18.97
CA TYR A 62 -16.92 -13.30 19.20
C TYR A 62 -17.25 -13.30 20.69
N GLY A 63 -18.51 -13.04 21.02
CA GLY A 63 -19.01 -13.03 22.39
C GLY A 63 -20.03 -14.14 22.63
N ASN A 64 -20.61 -14.12 23.83
CA ASN A 64 -21.75 -14.96 24.19
C ASN A 64 -22.81 -14.14 24.95
N ALA A 65 -23.88 -14.80 25.40
CA ALA A 65 -24.97 -14.16 26.14
C ALA A 65 -24.49 -13.39 27.40
N SER A 66 -23.41 -13.85 28.05
CA SER A 66 -22.80 -13.19 29.21
C SER A 66 -22.04 -11.91 28.82
N ASN A 67 -21.51 -11.82 27.60
CA ASN A 67 -20.84 -10.62 27.09
C ASN A 67 -21.81 -9.56 26.53
N GLY A 68 -23.06 -9.93 26.24
CA GLY A 68 -24.07 -9.02 25.68
C GLY A 68 -23.98 -8.81 24.15
N TYR A 69 -23.14 -9.58 23.46
CA TYR A 69 -23.03 -9.57 21.99
C TYR A 69 -22.61 -10.95 21.47
N LEU A 70 -23.04 -11.27 20.25
CA LEU A 70 -22.54 -12.46 19.52
C LEU A 70 -21.30 -12.12 18.69
N PHE A 71 -21.34 -10.97 18.02
CA PHE A 71 -20.23 -10.43 17.25
C PHE A 71 -20.11 -8.93 17.51
N ARG A 72 -18.88 -8.43 17.60
CA ARG A 72 -18.60 -7.00 17.69
C ARG A 72 -17.36 -6.66 16.87
N ASN A 73 -17.43 -5.56 16.13
CA ASN A 73 -16.24 -4.98 15.50
C ASN A 73 -15.53 -4.09 16.53
N ILE A 74 -14.25 -4.36 16.73
CA ILE A 74 -13.37 -3.55 17.56
C ILE A 74 -12.27 -2.94 16.67
N PRO A 75 -11.95 -1.65 16.85
CA PRO A 75 -10.90 -1.04 16.06
C PRO A 75 -9.55 -1.58 16.47
N ARG A 76 -8.67 -1.76 15.49
CA ARG A 76 -7.26 -2.07 15.74
C ARG A 76 -6.58 -0.85 16.34
N LEU A 77 -5.74 -1.14 17.32
CA LEU A 77 -4.99 -0.14 18.07
C LEU A 77 -3.51 -0.27 17.72
N TYR A 78 -2.90 0.87 17.44
CA TYR A 78 -1.49 1.04 17.13
C TYR A 78 -0.82 1.91 18.20
N ALA A 79 0.51 1.95 18.18
CA ALA A 79 1.32 2.77 19.09
C ALA A 79 0.91 2.56 20.57
N ASN A 80 0.91 1.31 21.02
CA ASN A 80 0.54 0.91 22.39
C ASN A 80 -0.83 1.42 22.85
N GLY A 81 -1.84 1.45 21.96
CA GLY A 81 -3.19 1.85 22.32
C GLY A 81 -3.52 3.32 22.12
N THR A 82 -2.53 4.15 21.76
CA THR A 82 -2.72 5.61 21.62
C THR A 82 -3.30 6.02 20.27
N CYS A 83 -3.21 5.15 19.26
CA CYS A 83 -3.74 5.42 17.93
C CYS A 83 -4.78 4.37 17.56
N ASN A 84 -5.98 4.79 17.15
CA ASN A 84 -7.02 3.87 16.67
C ASN A 84 -7.46 4.24 15.25
N CYS A 85 -7.78 3.21 14.47
CA CYS A 85 -8.16 3.36 13.06
C CYS A 85 -9.57 3.93 12.85
N THR A 86 -10.35 4.12 13.91
CA THR A 86 -11.65 4.81 13.84
C THR A 86 -11.47 6.32 13.73
N VAL A 87 -10.47 6.88 14.40
CA VAL A 87 -10.26 8.33 14.49
C VAL A 87 -9.16 8.84 13.56
N SER A 88 -8.24 7.97 13.13
CA SER A 88 -7.10 8.37 12.31
C SER A 88 -6.64 7.25 11.39
N THR A 89 -6.56 7.55 10.09
CA THR A 89 -5.93 6.66 9.09
C THR A 89 -4.40 6.71 9.13
N ASN A 90 -3.83 7.64 9.91
CA ASN A 90 -2.37 7.76 10.08
C ASN A 90 -1.83 6.83 11.16
N CYS A 91 -2.66 5.94 11.73
CA CYS A 91 -2.17 4.95 12.68
C CYS A 91 -1.37 3.89 11.96
N HIS A 92 -0.15 3.68 12.45
CA HIS A 92 0.77 2.75 11.83
C HIS A 92 1.84 2.25 12.81
N GLU A 93 2.47 1.12 12.49
CA GLU A 93 3.58 0.54 13.23
C GLU A 93 4.58 -0.15 12.29
N PRO A 94 5.85 -0.31 12.69
CA PRO A 94 6.83 -1.04 11.89
C PRO A 94 6.33 -2.45 11.56
N LEU A 95 6.44 -2.85 10.29
CA LEU A 95 6.03 -4.17 9.87
C LEU A 95 6.95 -5.21 10.49
N THR A 96 6.38 -6.05 11.35
CA THR A 96 7.11 -7.08 12.09
C THR A 96 6.66 -8.47 11.63
N VAL A 97 7.62 -9.30 11.25
CA VAL A 97 7.41 -10.70 10.92
C VAL A 97 7.35 -11.48 12.24
N VAL A 98 6.17 -11.99 12.63
CA VAL A 98 5.88 -12.59 13.96
C VAL A 98 6.87 -13.70 14.38
N SER A 99 7.45 -14.40 13.42
CA SER A 99 8.49 -15.41 13.65
C SER A 99 9.53 -15.28 12.55
N PRO A 100 10.69 -14.63 12.78
CA PRO A 100 11.43 -14.54 14.05
C PRO A 100 11.31 -13.23 14.86
N GLY A 101 10.24 -12.46 14.72
CA GLY A 101 10.11 -11.14 15.37
C GLY A 101 10.96 -10.07 14.69
N LEU A 102 11.18 -10.20 13.38
CA LEU A 102 12.03 -9.28 12.62
C LEU A 102 11.24 -8.07 12.14
N ILE A 103 11.72 -6.86 12.43
CA ILE A 103 11.22 -5.62 11.86
C ILE A 103 11.82 -5.45 10.47
N LEU A 104 10.97 -5.31 9.45
CA LEU A 104 11.40 -5.05 8.08
C LEU A 104 11.70 -3.55 7.90
N PRO A 105 12.95 -3.14 7.63
CA PRO A 105 13.32 -1.74 7.54
C PRO A 105 12.51 -0.98 6.49
N GLY A 106 12.01 0.19 6.86
CA GLY A 106 11.21 1.03 5.97
C GLY A 106 9.80 0.53 5.69
N LEU A 107 9.42 -0.71 6.02
CA LEU A 107 8.07 -1.20 5.80
C LEU A 107 7.21 -0.99 7.04
N VAL A 108 5.99 -0.55 6.80
CA VAL A 108 5.05 -0.13 7.84
C VAL A 108 3.67 -0.73 7.55
N ILE A 109 3.02 -1.21 8.60
CA ILE A 109 1.60 -1.60 8.55
C ILE A 109 0.77 -0.45 9.11
N GLY A 110 -0.29 -0.08 8.38
CA GLY A 110 -1.25 0.94 8.80
C GLY A 110 -2.64 0.36 8.89
N CYS A 111 -3.63 1.21 9.21
CA CYS A 111 -5.04 0.84 9.23
C CYS A 111 -5.46 0.09 7.98
N LEU A 112 -5.01 0.56 6.81
CA LEU A 112 -5.13 -0.15 5.56
C LEU A 112 -3.76 -0.33 4.92
N PRO A 113 -3.61 -1.32 4.01
CA PRO A 113 -2.36 -1.54 3.30
C PRO A 113 -1.86 -0.28 2.59
N MET A 114 -2.77 0.53 2.04
CA MET A 114 -2.39 1.77 1.37
C MET A 114 -1.88 2.85 2.32
N ASP A 115 -2.45 2.94 3.53
CA ASP A 115 -2.01 3.91 4.53
C ASP A 115 -0.59 3.55 5.00
N GLY A 116 -0.37 2.28 5.31
CA GLY A 116 0.95 1.75 5.66
C GLY A 116 1.97 1.90 4.52
N LEU A 117 1.57 1.62 3.28
CA LEU A 117 2.43 1.77 2.12
C LEU A 117 2.87 3.22 1.94
N ARG A 118 1.98 4.20 2.08
CA ARG A 118 2.34 5.62 1.89
C ARG A 118 3.39 6.13 2.88
N VAL A 119 3.38 5.62 4.10
CA VAL A 119 4.37 5.96 5.14
C VAL A 119 5.58 5.03 5.15
N SER A 120 5.59 3.99 4.31
CA SER A 120 6.73 3.12 4.11
C SER A 120 7.78 3.77 3.19
N THR A 121 9.00 3.24 3.20
CA THR A 121 10.10 3.58 2.30
C THR A 121 10.51 2.37 1.46
N LEU A 122 11.41 2.58 0.50
CA LEU A 122 11.95 1.50 -0.33
C LEU A 122 13.12 0.76 0.32
N GLU A 123 13.48 1.08 1.56
CA GLU A 123 14.70 0.63 2.23
C GLU A 123 14.89 -0.89 2.16
N CYS A 124 13.86 -1.66 2.51
CA CYS A 124 13.89 -3.12 2.44
C CYS A 124 14.18 -3.65 1.02
N PHE A 125 13.62 -3.02 -0.02
CA PHE A 125 13.75 -3.49 -1.40
C PHE A 125 15.15 -3.29 -1.97
N PHE A 126 15.94 -2.39 -1.39
CA PHE A 126 17.35 -2.22 -1.72
C PHE A 126 18.28 -3.15 -0.92
N SER A 127 17.75 -3.98 -0.02
CA SER A 127 18.49 -4.93 0.80
C SER A 127 18.15 -6.35 0.40
N SER A 128 19.12 -7.09 -0.16
CA SER A 128 18.92 -8.49 -0.55
C SER A 128 18.47 -9.35 0.63
N ASN A 129 19.02 -9.12 1.84
CA ASN A 129 18.62 -9.85 3.04
C ASN A 129 17.16 -9.56 3.43
N CYS A 130 16.72 -8.30 3.33
CA CYS A 130 15.36 -7.94 3.66
C CYS A 130 14.35 -8.48 2.63
N ALA A 131 14.64 -8.30 1.34
CA ALA A 131 13.85 -8.89 0.25
C ALA A 131 13.75 -10.42 0.39
N ASN A 132 14.86 -11.09 0.71
CA ASN A 132 14.88 -12.54 0.97
C ASN A 132 14.03 -12.95 2.18
N THR A 133 13.92 -12.10 3.19
CA THR A 133 13.03 -12.36 4.34
C THR A 133 11.56 -12.26 3.92
N ILE A 134 11.21 -11.30 3.06
CA ILE A 134 9.86 -11.22 2.51
C ILE A 134 9.55 -12.48 1.68
N PHE A 135 10.51 -12.94 0.87
CA PHE A 135 10.34 -14.16 0.07
C PHE A 135 10.08 -15.40 0.92
N SER A 136 10.89 -15.62 1.95
CA SER A 136 10.72 -16.79 2.82
C SER A 136 9.37 -16.74 3.53
N TYR A 137 8.93 -15.55 3.95
CA TYR A 137 7.62 -15.36 4.56
C TYR A 137 6.47 -15.65 3.58
N LEU A 138 6.52 -15.09 2.36
CA LEU A 138 5.47 -15.32 1.36
C LEU A 138 5.38 -16.80 0.96
N GLN A 139 6.53 -17.46 0.75
CA GLN A 139 6.60 -18.88 0.42
C GLN A 139 6.00 -19.77 1.52
N TYR A 140 6.20 -19.40 2.80
CA TYR A 140 5.61 -20.12 3.94
C TYR A 140 4.08 -20.14 3.88
N TYR A 141 3.41 -19.01 3.61
CA TYR A 141 1.94 -18.96 3.54
C TYR A 141 1.35 -19.58 2.27
N THR A 142 2.13 -19.67 1.20
CA THR A 142 1.70 -20.31 -0.06
C THR A 142 1.99 -21.81 -0.10
N SER A 143 2.75 -22.34 0.86
CA SER A 143 3.05 -23.77 0.96
C SER A 143 1.78 -24.55 1.36
N PRO A 144 1.44 -25.65 0.67
CA PRO A 144 0.26 -26.46 0.99
C PRO A 144 0.36 -27.19 2.34
N ASP A 145 1.57 -27.35 2.90
CA ASP A 145 1.78 -27.98 4.22
C ASP A 145 2.07 -26.91 5.29
N LYS A 146 1.13 -26.72 6.22
CA LYS A 146 1.15 -25.73 7.30
C LYS A 146 2.15 -26.03 8.44
N SER A 147 3.28 -26.67 8.14
CA SER A 147 4.30 -27.01 9.14
C SER A 147 5.44 -25.99 9.16
N TYR A 148 5.85 -25.58 10.36
CA TYR A 148 7.07 -24.79 10.59
C TYR A 148 8.31 -25.51 10.02
N PRO A 149 9.08 -24.92 9.09
CA PRO A 149 10.31 -25.55 8.62
C PRO A 149 11.42 -25.33 9.64
N VAL A 150 11.77 -26.39 10.38
CA VAL A 150 12.93 -26.42 11.28
C VAL A 150 14.28 -26.48 10.54
N ASN A 151 14.27 -26.69 9.22
CA ASN A 151 15.42 -26.56 8.33
C ASN A 151 14.94 -25.94 7.01
N PHE A 152 15.20 -24.64 6.82
CA PHE A 152 14.77 -23.89 5.64
C PHE A 152 15.61 -24.27 4.42
N THR A 153 15.04 -25.08 3.54
CA THR A 153 15.50 -25.23 2.15
C THR A 153 14.37 -24.81 1.22
N LEU A 154 14.67 -23.84 0.34
CA LEU A 154 13.71 -23.21 -0.58
C LEU A 154 12.97 -24.26 -1.45
N PRO A 155 11.64 -24.42 -1.32
CA PRO A 155 10.84 -25.14 -2.29
C PRO A 155 10.38 -24.17 -3.38
N GLY A 156 10.73 -24.45 -4.63
CA GLY A 156 10.36 -23.62 -5.76
C GLY A 156 8.97 -23.91 -6.29
N VAL A 157 7.90 -23.28 -5.79
CA VAL A 157 6.70 -23.00 -6.62
C VAL A 157 5.88 -21.80 -6.09
N LEU A 158 6.27 -20.61 -6.53
CA LEU A 158 5.45 -19.46 -6.92
C LEU A 158 6.46 -18.36 -7.27
N PRO A 159 6.66 -18.02 -8.56
CA PRO A 159 7.72 -17.11 -8.94
C PRO A 159 7.29 -15.66 -8.67
N LEU A 160 7.15 -15.29 -7.40
CA LEU A 160 7.38 -13.91 -6.99
C LEU A 160 8.89 -13.69 -7.06
N PHE A 161 9.41 -13.46 -8.27
CA PHE A 161 10.77 -12.97 -8.47
C PHE A 161 10.77 -11.45 -8.25
N LEU A 162 10.87 -11.02 -6.99
CA LEU A 162 11.15 -9.62 -6.65
C LEU A 162 12.65 -9.41 -6.57
N ASP A 163 13.31 -9.20 -7.71
CA ASP A 163 14.73 -8.87 -7.67
C ASP A 163 14.93 -7.60 -6.81
N PRO A 164 15.85 -7.65 -5.82
CA PRO A 164 16.18 -6.47 -5.03
C PRO A 164 16.54 -5.31 -5.97
N LEU A 165 16.06 -4.12 -5.64
CA LEU A 165 16.35 -2.93 -6.43
C LEU A 165 17.85 -2.70 -6.47
N ASN A 166 18.37 -2.48 -7.67
CA ASN A 166 19.79 -2.22 -7.86
C ASN A 166 20.11 -0.80 -7.40
N LYS A 167 20.79 -0.68 -6.25
CA LYS A 167 21.29 0.59 -5.70
C LYS A 167 22.19 1.37 -6.67
N SER A 168 22.74 0.71 -7.69
CA SER A 168 23.62 1.31 -8.69
C SER A 168 22.87 1.98 -9.83
N ILE A 169 21.58 1.71 -10.00
CA ILE A 169 20.76 2.39 -11.00
C ILE A 169 20.48 3.80 -10.48
N PRO A 170 20.81 4.86 -11.26
CA PRO A 170 20.48 6.21 -10.85
C PRO A 170 18.95 6.36 -10.81
N SER A 171 18.41 6.55 -9.61
CA SER A 171 17.01 6.92 -9.42
C SER A 171 16.94 8.29 -8.78
N ARG A 172 15.90 9.05 -9.14
CA ARG A 172 15.54 10.30 -8.49
C ARG A 172 15.19 10.09 -7.01
N PHE A 173 14.68 8.92 -6.67
CA PHE A 173 14.22 8.63 -5.32
C PHE A 173 15.28 7.82 -4.56
N SER A 174 15.67 8.33 -3.40
CA SER A 174 16.53 7.57 -2.48
C SER A 174 15.75 6.41 -1.85
N SER A 175 16.46 5.41 -1.32
CA SER A 175 15.85 4.29 -0.60
C SER A 175 15.03 4.72 0.63
N MET A 176 15.33 5.89 1.20
CA MET A 176 14.63 6.46 2.36
C MET A 176 13.42 7.33 1.96
N THR A 177 13.17 7.49 0.66
CA THR A 177 12.01 8.25 0.19
C THR A 177 10.73 7.53 0.59
N LEU A 178 9.78 8.27 1.15
CA LEU A 178 8.44 7.74 1.41
C LEU A 178 7.79 7.32 0.10
N ILE A 179 7.25 6.11 0.05
CA ILE A 179 6.50 5.61 -1.10
C ILE A 179 5.30 6.52 -1.37
N GLY A 180 4.73 7.16 -0.35
CA GLY A 180 3.71 8.20 -0.50
C GLY A 180 4.14 9.36 -1.41
N ALA A 181 5.39 9.82 -1.29
CA ALA A 181 5.92 10.87 -2.17
C ALA A 181 6.07 10.38 -3.63
N ILE A 182 6.38 9.09 -3.82
CA ILE A 182 6.46 8.47 -5.15
C ILE A 182 5.05 8.31 -5.76
N ILE A 183 4.08 7.88 -4.94
CA ILE A 183 2.65 7.76 -5.29
C ILE A 183 2.08 9.11 -5.73
N ASP A 184 2.42 10.18 -5.01
CA ASP A 184 1.97 11.54 -5.29
C ASP A 184 2.50 12.05 -6.65
N GLU A 185 3.58 11.44 -7.14
CA GLU A 185 4.14 11.66 -8.48
C GLU A 185 3.71 10.60 -9.52
N LEU A 186 2.65 9.84 -9.23
CA LEU A 186 2.10 8.79 -10.09
C LEU A 186 3.11 7.69 -10.45
N PHE A 187 4.14 7.48 -9.63
CA PHE A 187 5.25 6.56 -9.94
C PHE A 187 6.00 6.89 -11.24
N ILE A 188 5.86 8.11 -11.76
CA ILE A 188 6.53 8.54 -12.99
C ILE A 188 7.97 8.90 -12.65
N GLU A 189 8.94 8.19 -13.22
CA GLU A 189 10.32 8.67 -13.30
C GLU A 189 10.42 9.69 -14.44
N LYS A 190 11.10 10.81 -14.17
CA LYS A 190 11.30 11.90 -15.14
C LYS A 190 12.72 11.87 -15.70
#